data_AF-A0A484FMZ9-F1
#
_entry.id   AF-A0A484FMZ9-F1
#
_cell.length_a   1.000
_cell.length_b   1.000
_cell.length_c   1.000
_cell.angle_alpha   90.00
_cell.angle_beta   90.00
_cell.angle_gamma   90.00
#
_symmetry.space_group_name_H-M   'P 1'
#
loop_
_entity.id
_entity.type
_entity.pdbx_description
1 polymer ?
#
loop_
_entity_poly.entity_id
_entity_poly.type
_entity_poly.pdbx_seq_one_letter_code
_entity_poly.pdbx_strand_id
1 'polypeptide(L)'
;MQQKWKGLPDGPHLDRMSPYRLMNARRRVRGAAKGVQVLYVYKVLILHSIELDGAIFGAVDALEEKTPRGMDSDSLYLQVSLRSVGDQRYFADNWRLDLIPSSYITGHLQHPPHTKTSLQRPIAIRNHPVMSPSANGNSTHQNGNGTGPSPSRPALTPGLYVPTVAFFRPDDSVDTETTASHAVRLAKSGVAGIVTHGSNGEAVHLDHDERKLINQTTRAALTSAGFARLPLVVGCGAQSTRETVRLCREAAASGGEYALVLPPAYYGGLLSAEHVVRHFRDVADASPVPLLVYNYPGACSGLDLSSDTVVALAAHPNIVGVKLTCGNTGKLARIAAATASRKVGGGGGDSGVPFRTFGGSVDFTLQTLVVGGHGVIGGTGNIAPLACARLMRLWEEGKLAEARELQAVVARGDWAAIQGGFVSVKAALQEYFGYGGQPRKPCALLEGEALAKQVDGFSELVEVERSLQQEV
;
A
#
# COMPACT_ATOMS: atom_id res chain seq x y z
N MET A 1 21.39 -18.36 -0.37
CA MET A 1 22.71 -18.97 -0.11
C MET A 1 22.76 -19.36 1.35
N GLN A 2 22.77 -20.66 1.68
CA GLN A 2 23.14 -21.12 3.02
C GLN A 2 24.67 -21.19 3.08
N GLN A 3 25.31 -20.36 3.91
CA GLN A 3 26.72 -20.52 4.23
C GLN A 3 26.84 -21.29 5.56
N LYS A 4 27.48 -22.47 5.51
CA LYS A 4 27.93 -23.19 6.70
C LYS A 4 29.10 -22.44 7.32
N TRP A 5 28.97 -22.05 8.59
CA TRP A 5 30.07 -21.54 9.39
C TRP A 5 30.86 -22.74 9.93
N LYS A 6 32.14 -22.85 9.58
CA LYS A 6 33.08 -23.79 10.20
C LYS A 6 33.96 -23.01 11.18
N GLY A 7 34.00 -23.46 12.45
CA GLY A 7 35.04 -23.04 13.40
C GLY A 7 34.56 -22.44 14.73
N LEU A 8 33.60 -23.05 15.42
CA LEU A 8 33.36 -22.78 16.84
C LEU A 8 33.84 -23.99 17.68
N PRO A 9 34.62 -23.79 18.75
CA PRO A 9 34.89 -24.85 19.72
C PRO A 9 33.60 -25.23 20.45
N ASP A 10 33.47 -26.51 20.81
CA ASP A 10 32.27 -27.12 21.40
C ASP A 10 31.71 -26.28 22.57
N GLY A 11 30.61 -25.58 22.30
CA GLY A 11 29.85 -24.73 23.21
C GLY A 11 28.35 -24.83 22.88
N PRO A 12 27.45 -24.43 23.80
CA PRO A 12 26.07 -24.89 23.86
C PRO A 12 25.29 -24.64 22.56
N HIS A 13 24.47 -25.63 22.19
CA HIS A 13 23.75 -25.73 20.92
C HIS A 13 22.75 -24.56 20.74
N LEU A 14 22.84 -23.86 19.61
CA LEU A 14 21.93 -22.78 19.21
C LEU A 14 20.65 -23.37 18.59
N ASP A 15 19.50 -23.22 19.24
CA ASP A 15 18.28 -23.94 18.82
C ASP A 15 17.34 -23.16 17.89
N ARG A 16 17.31 -21.80 17.87
CA ARG A 16 16.44 -20.99 16.97
C ARG A 16 16.90 -19.52 16.83
N MET A 17 16.66 -18.89 15.66
CA MET A 17 16.95 -17.45 15.38
C MET A 17 15.70 -16.70 14.85
N SER A 18 15.52 -15.42 15.22
CA SER A 18 14.44 -14.51 14.75
C SER A 18 15.00 -13.27 13.99
N PRO A 19 14.17 -12.40 13.35
CA PRO A 19 14.61 -11.51 12.27
C PRO A 19 15.65 -10.42 12.66
N TYR A 20 16.46 -10.04 11.67
CA TYR A 20 17.62 -9.16 11.81
C TYR A 20 17.27 -7.66 11.83
N ARG A 21 18.08 -6.85 12.52
CA ARG A 21 18.09 -5.39 12.35
C ARG A 21 19.46 -4.94 11.82
N LEU A 22 19.47 -4.05 10.83
CA LEU A 22 20.70 -3.40 10.36
C LEU A 22 21.05 -2.20 11.26
N MET A 23 22.25 -2.18 11.81
CA MET A 23 22.86 -0.97 12.39
C MET A 23 24.01 -0.47 11.51
N ASN A 24 24.11 0.85 11.39
CA ASN A 24 25.24 1.51 10.74
C ASN A 24 26.30 1.83 11.80
N ALA A 25 27.45 1.15 11.75
CA ALA A 25 28.61 1.49 12.57
C ALA A 25 29.53 2.44 11.78
N ARG A 26 30.07 3.47 12.45
CA ARG A 26 31.01 4.44 11.85
C ARG A 26 32.37 4.29 12.53
N ARG A 27 33.42 3.97 11.76
CA ARG A 27 34.80 3.97 12.25
C ARG A 27 35.56 5.19 11.72
N ARG A 28 36.19 5.96 12.62
CA ARG A 28 37.16 7.01 12.27
C ARG A 28 38.56 6.42 12.40
N VAL A 29 39.28 6.30 11.29
CA VAL A 29 40.69 5.91 11.31
C VAL A 29 41.54 7.18 11.40
N ARG A 30 42.40 7.29 12.42
CA ARG A 30 43.48 8.29 12.44
C ARG A 30 44.73 7.64 11.90
N GLY A 31 45.16 8.07 10.70
CA GLY A 31 46.46 7.69 10.15
C GLY A 31 46.47 7.49 8.64
N ALA A 32 46.56 8.59 7.90
CA ALA A 32 47.24 8.69 6.62
C ALA A 32 47.46 10.18 6.34
N ALA A 33 48.50 10.52 5.56
CA ALA A 33 49.08 11.86 5.42
C ALA A 33 48.09 13.06 5.37
N LYS A 34 48.52 14.18 5.96
CA LYS A 34 47.80 15.47 6.13
C LYS A 34 46.65 15.68 5.13
N GLY A 35 45.40 15.63 5.61
CA GLY A 35 44.25 16.29 4.96
C GLY A 35 43.07 15.42 4.55
N VAL A 36 43.11 14.09 4.68
CA VAL A 36 41.98 13.21 4.28
C VAL A 36 41.39 12.48 5.49
N GLN A 37 40.10 12.72 5.78
CA GLN A 37 39.32 11.86 6.67
C GLN A 37 38.65 10.76 5.85
N VAL A 38 39.01 9.50 6.09
CA VAL A 38 38.29 8.35 5.52
C VAL A 38 37.29 7.86 6.57
N LEU A 39 36.00 7.90 6.21
CA LEU A 39 34.92 7.38 7.04
C LEU A 39 34.49 6.03 6.49
N TYR A 40 34.74 4.95 7.23
CA TYR A 40 34.19 3.65 6.88
C TYR A 40 32.82 3.48 7.55
N VAL A 41 31.81 3.18 6.75
CA VAL A 41 30.46 2.84 7.23
C VAL A 41 30.28 1.35 7.04
N TYR A 42 30.18 0.61 8.14
CA TYR A 42 29.93 -0.84 8.11
C TYR A 42 28.47 -1.12 8.44
N LYS A 43 27.86 -2.06 7.71
CA LYS A 43 26.56 -2.64 8.06
C LYS A 43 26.80 -3.84 8.96
N VAL A 44 26.42 -3.74 10.22
CA VAL A 44 26.51 -4.86 11.18
C VAL A 44 25.12 -5.49 11.32
N LEU A 45 25.05 -6.81 11.13
CA LEU A 45 23.85 -7.61 11.37
C LEU A 45 23.82 -7.95 12.86
N ILE A 46 22.83 -7.47 13.61
CA ILE A 46 22.66 -7.83 15.03
C ILE A 46 21.37 -8.65 15.17
N LEU A 47 21.49 -9.80 15.84
CA LEU A 47 20.40 -10.70 16.19
C LEU A 47 19.53 -10.04 17.29
N HIS A 48 18.20 -10.10 17.15
CA HIS A 48 17.27 -9.48 18.12
C HIS A 48 17.21 -10.24 19.45
N SER A 49 17.29 -11.58 19.37
CA SER A 49 17.26 -12.47 20.52
C SER A 49 17.95 -13.78 20.18
N ILE A 50 18.54 -14.42 21.18
CA ILE A 50 19.10 -15.76 21.08
C ILE A 50 18.47 -16.62 22.18
N GLU A 51 18.05 -17.83 21.82
CA GLU A 51 17.60 -18.85 22.77
C GLU A 51 18.75 -19.83 23.03
N LEU A 52 19.17 -19.94 24.29
CA LEU A 52 20.22 -20.84 24.76
C LEU A 52 19.67 -21.62 25.94
N ASP A 53 19.70 -22.95 25.87
CA ASP A 53 19.23 -23.87 26.92
C ASP A 53 17.82 -23.53 27.46
N GLY A 54 16.90 -23.13 26.56
CA GLY A 54 15.51 -22.80 26.88
C GLY A 54 15.29 -21.40 27.51
N ALA A 55 16.32 -20.56 27.59
CA ALA A 55 16.21 -19.18 28.06
C ALA A 55 16.37 -18.16 26.91
N ILE A 56 15.50 -17.15 26.88
CA ILE A 56 15.51 -16.09 25.86
C ILE A 56 16.35 -14.90 26.36
N PHE A 57 17.39 -14.58 25.61
CA PHE A 57 18.26 -13.43 25.86
C PHE A 57 17.97 -12.32 24.86
N GLY A 58 17.75 -11.10 25.36
CA GLY A 58 17.65 -9.89 24.55
C GLY A 58 19.00 -9.22 24.40
N ALA A 59 19.30 -8.69 23.20
CA ALA A 59 20.46 -7.84 23.00
C ALA A 59 20.18 -6.46 23.64
N VAL A 60 20.90 -6.12 24.72
CA VAL A 60 20.59 -4.89 25.47
C VAL A 60 21.47 -3.72 25.07
N ASP A 61 22.76 -3.92 24.76
CA ASP A 61 23.60 -2.85 24.21
C ASP A 61 24.86 -3.44 23.56
N ALA A 62 25.23 -2.94 22.38
CA ALA A 62 26.58 -3.11 21.82
C ALA A 62 27.37 -1.86 22.20
N LEU A 63 28.05 -1.89 23.34
CA LEU A 63 28.82 -0.76 23.85
C LEU A 63 30.29 -1.15 24.04
N GLU A 64 31.12 -0.31 23.42
CA GLU A 64 32.56 -0.13 23.61
C GLU A 64 33.51 -0.86 22.63
N GLU A 65 34.21 -0.04 21.84
CA GLU A 65 35.30 -0.42 20.94
C GLU A 65 36.59 -0.52 21.75
N LYS A 66 37.03 -1.73 22.11
CA LYS A 66 38.39 -1.95 22.64
C LYS A 66 39.24 -2.60 21.56
N THR A 67 40.23 -1.86 21.08
CA THR A 67 41.33 -2.43 20.28
C THR A 67 42.45 -2.80 21.26
N PRO A 68 42.73 -4.10 21.51
CA PRO A 68 43.89 -4.47 22.32
C PRO A 68 45.17 -3.99 21.64
N ARG A 69 46.16 -3.51 22.40
CA ARG A 69 47.46 -3.12 21.83
C ARG A 69 48.16 -4.35 21.23
N GLY A 70 48.47 -4.30 19.93
CA GLY A 70 49.34 -5.26 19.25
C GLY A 70 48.69 -6.24 18.25
N MET A 71 47.49 -5.97 17.74
CA MET A 71 46.83 -6.85 16.74
C MET A 71 46.44 -6.13 15.44
N ASP A 72 46.33 -6.95 14.38
CA ASP A 72 46.30 -6.61 12.95
C ASP A 72 45.15 -5.68 12.51
N SER A 73 45.36 -4.86 11.48
CA SER A 73 44.49 -3.74 11.11
C SER A 73 43.14 -4.10 10.46
N ASP A 74 42.94 -5.37 10.13
CA ASP A 74 41.92 -5.83 9.18
C ASP A 74 40.72 -6.53 9.85
N SER A 75 40.63 -6.52 11.18
CA SER A 75 39.53 -7.12 11.94
C SER A 75 38.85 -6.12 12.87
N LEU A 76 37.52 -6.20 12.99
CA LEU A 76 36.74 -5.45 13.98
C LEU A 76 36.34 -6.41 15.11
N TYR A 77 36.65 -6.04 16.35
CA TYR A 77 36.28 -6.80 17.54
C TYR A 77 35.17 -6.06 18.28
N LEU A 78 34.07 -6.75 18.53
CA LEU A 78 32.91 -6.22 19.25
C LEU A 78 32.71 -7.04 20.51
N GLN A 79 32.65 -6.37 21.65
CA GLN A 79 32.20 -6.96 22.90
C GLN A 79 30.68 -6.81 22.96
N VAL A 80 29.96 -7.94 23.00
CA VAL A 80 28.49 -7.95 23.06
C VAL A 80 28.08 -8.46 24.44
N SER A 81 27.30 -7.67 25.16
CA SER A 81 26.72 -8.07 26.45
C SER A 81 25.25 -8.44 26.26
N LEU A 82 24.89 -9.66 26.63
CA LEU A 82 23.53 -10.17 26.56
C LEU A 82 22.91 -10.18 27.96
N ARG A 83 21.61 -9.85 28.04
CA ARG A 83 20.84 -9.88 29.29
C ARG A 83 19.68 -10.86 29.16
N SER A 84 19.53 -11.73 30.15
CA SER A 84 18.35 -12.60 30.27
C SER A 84 17.11 -11.76 30.56
N VAL A 85 16.02 -12.00 29.81
CA VAL A 85 14.72 -11.39 30.11
C VAL A 85 14.08 -12.19 31.25
N GLY A 86 14.12 -11.62 32.46
CA GLY A 86 13.45 -12.18 33.64
C GLY A 86 14.37 -12.43 34.84
N ASP A 87 15.65 -12.77 34.61
CA ASP A 87 16.47 -13.39 35.66
C ASP A 87 17.78 -12.62 36.01
N GLN A 88 17.94 -11.39 35.52
CA GLN A 88 19.07 -10.48 35.82
C GLN A 88 20.49 -11.07 35.64
N ARG A 89 20.65 -12.16 34.87
CA ARG A 89 21.95 -12.75 34.53
C ARG A 89 22.58 -12.03 33.33
N TYR A 90 23.90 -11.80 33.39
CA TYR A 90 24.70 -11.15 32.35
C TYR A 90 25.71 -12.14 31.77
N PHE A 91 25.80 -12.18 30.44
CA PHE A 91 26.83 -12.94 29.72
C PHE A 91 27.59 -11.97 28.81
N ALA A 92 28.92 -12.03 28.84
CA ALA A 92 29.78 -11.21 27.99
C ALA A 92 30.76 -12.14 27.27
N ASP A 93 30.74 -12.08 25.94
CA ASP A 93 31.66 -12.86 25.10
C ASP A 93 32.28 -11.95 24.02
N ASN A 94 33.51 -12.29 23.62
CA ASN A 94 34.26 -11.53 22.62
C ASN A 94 34.09 -12.16 21.24
N TRP A 95 33.52 -11.42 20.30
CA TRP A 95 33.29 -11.89 18.94
C TRP A 95 34.25 -11.21 17.95
N ARG A 96 34.92 -12.02 17.12
CA ARG A 96 35.77 -11.55 16.01
C ARG A 96 34.94 -11.52 14.72
N LEU A 97 34.91 -10.38 14.04
CA LEU A 97 34.29 -10.25 12.72
C LEU A 97 35.37 -9.96 11.67
N ASP A 98 35.51 -10.86 10.69
CA ASP A 98 36.38 -10.64 9.52
C ASP A 98 35.61 -9.83 8.45
N LEU A 99 36.17 -8.70 8.02
CA LEU A 99 35.50 -7.76 7.10
C LEU A 99 35.77 -8.12 5.63
N ILE A 100 34.73 -8.12 4.78
CA ILE A 100 34.87 -8.24 3.32
C ILE A 100 34.73 -6.83 2.70
N PRO A 101 35.64 -6.34 1.82
CA PRO A 101 35.63 -4.95 1.38
C PRO A 101 34.45 -4.61 0.46
N SER A 102 33.80 -3.47 0.69
CA SER A 102 32.92 -2.80 -0.30
C SER A 102 33.53 -1.46 -0.71
N SER A 103 33.48 -1.15 -2.02
CA SER A 103 34.12 -0.01 -2.70
C SER A 103 33.88 1.39 -2.11
N TYR A 104 34.89 2.25 -2.25
CA TYR A 104 35.03 3.63 -1.74
C TYR A 104 33.99 4.65 -2.28
N ILE A 105 33.61 5.63 -1.46
CA ILE A 105 32.98 6.91 -1.86
C ILE A 105 33.82 8.06 -1.30
N THR A 106 34.34 8.94 -2.15
CA THR A 106 34.97 10.20 -1.76
C THR A 106 34.15 11.39 -2.26
N GLY A 107 33.85 12.35 -1.38
CA GLY A 107 33.14 13.58 -1.74
C GLY A 107 33.48 14.72 -0.77
N HIS A 108 34.04 15.81 -1.30
CA HIS A 108 34.42 17.02 -0.57
C HIS A 108 33.18 17.81 -0.11
N LEU A 109 33.13 18.18 1.18
CA LEU A 109 32.16 19.13 1.73
C LEU A 109 32.80 20.52 1.84
N GLN A 110 32.31 21.48 1.06
CA GLN A 110 32.47 22.92 1.32
C GLN A 110 31.12 23.47 1.81
N HIS A 111 31.14 24.19 2.93
CA HIS A 111 29.99 24.92 3.48
C HIS A 111 29.71 26.21 2.69
N PRO A 112 28.43 26.59 2.48
CA PRO A 112 28.04 27.99 2.31
C PRO A 112 27.22 28.52 3.50
N PRO A 113 27.11 29.86 3.65
CA PRO A 113 26.80 30.52 4.91
C PRO A 113 25.29 30.73 5.16
N HIS A 114 25.00 31.02 6.43
CA HIS A 114 23.69 31.37 6.96
C HIS A 114 22.95 32.47 6.19
N THR A 115 21.68 32.21 5.88
CA THR A 115 20.67 33.26 5.63
C THR A 115 19.44 33.03 6.51
N LYS A 116 19.15 34.02 7.35
CA LYS A 116 17.89 34.17 8.09
C LYS A 116 16.77 34.50 7.10
N THR A 117 15.62 33.84 7.21
CA THR A 117 14.38 34.33 6.60
C THR A 117 13.21 34.09 7.54
N SER A 118 12.38 35.13 7.66
CA SER A 118 11.27 35.32 8.59
C SER A 118 10.06 34.43 8.30
N LEU A 119 9.43 33.92 9.36
CA LEU A 119 8.13 33.26 9.36
C LEU A 119 7.01 34.28 9.11
N GLN A 120 6.18 34.06 8.08
CA GLN A 120 4.86 34.67 7.94
C GLN A 120 3.77 33.60 8.10
N ARG A 121 2.65 33.99 8.74
CA ARG A 121 1.52 33.13 9.15
C ARG A 121 0.74 32.57 7.94
N PRO A 122 0.07 31.41 8.06
CA PRO A 122 -0.75 30.87 6.98
C PRO A 122 -2.04 31.68 6.79
N ILE A 123 -2.41 31.85 5.52
CA ILE A 123 -3.65 32.47 5.03
C ILE A 123 -4.81 31.48 5.20
N ALA A 124 -5.96 31.98 5.67
CA ALA A 124 -7.19 31.23 5.85
C ALA A 124 -7.77 30.71 4.52
N ILE A 125 -8.13 29.43 4.47
CA ILE A 125 -8.83 28.79 3.35
C ILE A 125 -10.31 29.16 3.44
N ARG A 126 -10.86 29.78 2.39
CA ARG A 126 -12.29 30.11 2.27
C ARG A 126 -13.09 28.86 1.89
N ASN A 127 -14.22 28.66 2.59
CA ASN A 127 -15.22 27.64 2.31
C ASN A 127 -15.86 27.84 0.93
N HIS A 128 -16.03 26.76 0.16
CA HIS A 128 -16.94 26.70 -0.99
C HIS A 128 -18.35 26.34 -0.52
N PRO A 129 -19.41 26.91 -1.12
CA PRO A 129 -20.79 26.70 -0.66
C PRO A 129 -21.37 25.35 -1.10
N VAL A 130 -22.19 24.80 -0.20
CA VAL A 130 -23.07 23.64 -0.37
C VAL A 130 -24.17 23.98 -1.38
N MET A 131 -24.33 23.17 -2.44
CA MET A 131 -25.49 23.27 -3.34
C MET A 131 -26.62 22.34 -2.87
N SER A 132 -27.80 22.92 -2.65
CA SER A 132 -29.08 22.24 -2.44
C SER A 132 -29.74 21.89 -3.80
N PRO A 133 -30.62 20.88 -3.88
CA PRO A 133 -31.22 20.46 -5.14
C PRO A 133 -32.42 21.34 -5.49
N SER A 134 -32.45 21.87 -6.72
CA SER A 134 -33.65 22.47 -7.30
C SER A 134 -34.26 21.51 -8.32
N ALA A 135 -35.49 21.12 -8.05
CA ALA A 135 -36.38 20.44 -8.98
C ALA A 135 -36.90 21.45 -10.01
N ASN A 136 -36.94 21.06 -11.28
CA ASN A 136 -38.08 21.31 -12.16
C ASN A 136 -37.93 20.51 -13.45
N GLY A 137 -39.00 19.80 -13.80
CA GLY A 137 -39.14 19.13 -15.07
C GLY A 137 -39.55 20.09 -16.18
N ASN A 138 -39.21 19.74 -17.41
CA ASN A 138 -40.15 19.83 -18.51
C ASN A 138 -39.73 18.89 -19.64
N SER A 139 -40.71 18.17 -20.16
CA SER A 139 -40.60 17.23 -21.26
C SER A 139 -40.77 17.95 -22.58
N THR A 140 -39.91 17.65 -23.55
CA THR A 140 -40.18 17.87 -24.97
C THR A 140 -39.52 16.75 -25.76
N HIS A 141 -40.35 15.92 -26.39
CA HIS A 141 -39.95 14.93 -27.38
C HIS A 141 -39.46 15.63 -28.65
N GLN A 142 -38.24 15.32 -29.11
CA GLN A 142 -37.86 15.44 -30.51
C GLN A 142 -37.07 14.20 -30.93
N ASN A 143 -37.60 13.53 -31.97
CA ASN A 143 -36.92 12.48 -32.71
C ASN A 143 -35.82 13.10 -33.57
N GLY A 144 -34.59 12.61 -33.43
CA GLY A 144 -33.47 12.94 -34.32
C GLY A 144 -32.37 11.90 -34.18
N ASN A 145 -32.14 11.14 -35.24
CA ASN A 145 -30.97 10.27 -35.39
C ASN A 145 -29.70 11.12 -35.27
N GLY A 146 -29.08 11.08 -34.10
CA GLY A 146 -27.75 11.63 -33.84
C GLY A 146 -26.98 10.61 -33.02
N THR A 147 -25.75 10.32 -33.41
CA THR A 147 -24.76 9.63 -32.58
C THR A 147 -24.65 10.40 -31.26
N GLY A 148 -25.34 9.90 -30.23
CA GLY A 148 -25.42 10.56 -28.93
C GLY A 148 -24.01 10.74 -28.35
N PRO A 149 -23.80 11.77 -27.51
CA PRO A 149 -22.54 11.89 -26.78
C PRO A 149 -22.30 10.59 -26.01
N SER A 150 -21.13 9.97 -26.25
CA SER A 150 -20.67 8.86 -25.42
C SER A 150 -20.82 9.29 -23.96
N PRO A 151 -21.48 8.48 -23.10
CA PRO A 151 -21.73 8.89 -21.72
C PRO A 151 -20.39 9.26 -21.07
N SER A 152 -20.32 10.47 -20.52
CA SER A 152 -19.09 10.96 -19.88
C SER A 152 -18.65 9.97 -18.80
N ARG A 153 -17.36 9.61 -18.80
CA ARG A 153 -16.76 8.67 -17.83
C ARG A 153 -17.12 9.10 -16.39
N PRO A 154 -17.58 8.18 -15.52
CA PRO A 154 -17.65 8.40 -14.07
C PRO A 154 -16.41 9.09 -13.51
N ALA A 155 -16.60 10.17 -12.74
CA ALA A 155 -15.48 10.94 -12.20
C ALA A 155 -14.78 10.18 -11.06
N LEU A 156 -13.45 10.27 -11.02
CA LEU A 156 -12.65 9.78 -9.91
C LEU A 156 -12.70 10.81 -8.76
N THR A 157 -13.73 10.72 -7.93
CA THR A 157 -13.96 11.62 -6.78
C THR A 157 -13.13 11.20 -5.57
N PRO A 158 -12.83 12.12 -4.63
CA PRO A 158 -12.26 11.74 -3.33
C PRO A 158 -13.18 10.78 -2.57
N GLY A 159 -12.60 9.91 -1.75
CA GLY A 159 -13.34 9.01 -0.87
C GLY A 159 -12.75 7.61 -0.75
N LEU A 160 -13.60 6.66 -0.35
CA LEU A 160 -13.24 5.26 -0.13
C LEU A 160 -13.53 4.47 -1.39
N TYR A 161 -12.49 3.85 -1.92
CA TYR A 161 -12.59 2.86 -2.97
C TYR A 161 -12.30 1.50 -2.37
N VAL A 162 -13.15 0.52 -2.64
CA VAL A 162 -13.01 -0.81 -2.03
C VAL A 162 -12.43 -1.79 -3.05
N PRO A 163 -11.18 -2.29 -2.84
CA PRO A 163 -10.66 -3.39 -3.63
C PRO A 163 -11.34 -4.69 -3.22
N THR A 164 -12.30 -5.15 -4.02
CA THR A 164 -13.13 -6.31 -3.71
C THR A 164 -12.32 -7.58 -3.72
N VAL A 165 -12.71 -8.55 -2.88
CA VAL A 165 -12.23 -9.93 -3.00
C VAL A 165 -12.90 -10.62 -4.22
N ALA A 166 -12.28 -11.68 -4.72
CA ALA A 166 -12.90 -12.56 -5.72
C ALA A 166 -13.68 -13.68 -5.01
N PHE A 167 -14.88 -14.00 -5.45
CA PHE A 167 -15.69 -15.07 -4.84
C PHE A 167 -15.71 -16.31 -5.74
N PHE A 168 -15.61 -17.49 -5.14
CA PHE A 168 -15.56 -18.76 -5.85
C PHE A 168 -16.58 -19.74 -5.27
N ARG A 169 -17.15 -20.55 -6.16
CA ARG A 169 -18.00 -21.69 -5.82
C ARG A 169 -17.13 -22.89 -5.38
N PRO A 170 -17.73 -23.94 -4.77
CA PRO A 170 -16.97 -25.13 -4.38
C PRO A 170 -16.25 -25.86 -5.53
N ASP A 171 -16.71 -25.67 -6.77
CA ASP A 171 -16.08 -26.21 -7.99
C ASP A 171 -14.96 -25.31 -8.56
N ASP A 172 -14.53 -24.30 -7.80
CA ASP A 172 -13.52 -23.30 -8.16
C ASP A 172 -13.95 -22.33 -9.28
N SER A 173 -15.21 -22.37 -9.75
CA SER A 173 -15.75 -21.38 -10.68
C SER A 173 -16.03 -20.04 -9.99
N VAL A 174 -15.97 -18.93 -10.73
CA VAL A 174 -16.34 -17.60 -10.20
C VAL A 174 -17.80 -17.58 -9.73
N ASP A 175 -18.01 -17.18 -8.48
CA ASP A 175 -19.33 -16.98 -7.90
C ASP A 175 -19.86 -15.58 -8.26
N THR A 176 -20.60 -15.54 -9.36
CA THR A 176 -21.22 -14.32 -9.90
C THR A 176 -22.33 -13.76 -9.00
N GLU A 177 -23.04 -14.61 -8.25
CA GLU A 177 -24.14 -14.18 -7.39
C GLU A 177 -23.59 -13.38 -6.19
N THR A 178 -22.60 -13.96 -5.50
CA THR A 178 -21.92 -13.27 -4.39
C THR A 178 -21.16 -12.04 -4.87
N THR A 179 -20.52 -12.10 -6.05
CA THR A 179 -19.86 -10.94 -6.65
C THR A 179 -20.84 -9.78 -6.87
N ALA A 180 -22.02 -10.05 -7.43
CA ALA A 180 -23.05 -9.04 -7.68
C ALA A 180 -23.62 -8.46 -6.38
N SER A 181 -24.02 -9.31 -5.44
CA SER A 181 -24.63 -8.86 -4.17
C SER A 181 -23.63 -8.08 -3.32
N HIS A 182 -22.37 -8.49 -3.29
CA HIS A 182 -21.31 -7.78 -2.56
C HIS A 182 -21.05 -6.38 -3.15
N ALA A 183 -20.96 -6.26 -4.48
CA ALA A 183 -20.79 -4.96 -5.13
C ALA A 183 -21.93 -4.00 -4.80
N VAL A 184 -23.19 -4.48 -4.80
CA VAL A 184 -24.36 -3.67 -4.45
C VAL A 184 -24.35 -3.28 -2.96
N ARG A 185 -23.95 -4.19 -2.06
CA ARG A 185 -23.79 -3.87 -0.63
C ARG A 185 -22.81 -2.72 -0.41
N LEU A 186 -21.65 -2.77 -1.08
CA LEU A 186 -20.65 -1.70 -1.00
C LEU A 186 -21.20 -0.38 -1.55
N ALA A 187 -21.85 -0.41 -2.72
CA ALA A 187 -22.44 0.77 -3.32
C ALA A 187 -23.49 1.45 -2.42
N LYS A 188 -24.39 0.67 -1.81
CA LYS A 188 -25.38 1.17 -0.85
C LYS A 188 -24.77 1.80 0.40
N SER A 189 -23.54 1.42 0.75
CA SER A 189 -22.81 1.98 1.90
C SER A 189 -22.18 3.35 1.60
N GLY A 190 -22.31 3.85 0.36
CA GLY A 190 -21.82 5.18 -0.04
C GLY A 190 -20.32 5.23 -0.29
N VAL A 191 -19.72 4.12 -0.75
CA VAL A 191 -18.32 4.13 -1.22
C VAL A 191 -18.19 5.02 -2.47
N ALA A 192 -17.01 5.61 -2.68
CA ALA A 192 -16.72 6.45 -3.84
C ALA A 192 -16.41 5.64 -5.11
N GLY A 193 -16.09 4.36 -4.98
CA GLY A 193 -15.89 3.45 -6.11
C GLY A 193 -15.53 2.03 -5.70
N ILE A 194 -15.50 1.15 -6.70
CA ILE A 194 -15.11 -0.25 -6.53
C ILE A 194 -13.82 -0.49 -7.32
N VAL A 195 -12.95 -1.35 -6.79
CA VAL A 195 -11.74 -1.79 -7.47
C VAL A 195 -11.75 -3.30 -7.61
N THR A 196 -11.71 -3.83 -8.83
CA THR A 196 -11.53 -5.27 -9.07
C THR A 196 -10.07 -5.60 -9.33
N HIS A 197 -9.68 -6.87 -9.15
CA HIS A 197 -8.36 -7.40 -9.55
C HIS A 197 -7.14 -6.73 -8.89
N GLY A 198 -7.26 -6.31 -7.63
CA GLY A 198 -6.10 -5.97 -6.80
C GLY A 198 -5.43 -7.20 -6.19
N SER A 199 -4.43 -7.00 -5.33
CA SER A 199 -3.90 -8.08 -4.47
C SER A 199 -5.01 -8.72 -3.63
N ASN A 200 -5.95 -7.92 -3.13
CA ASN A 200 -7.09 -8.38 -2.36
C ASN A 200 -8.11 -9.18 -3.20
N GLY A 201 -8.17 -8.91 -4.51
CA GLY A 201 -9.05 -9.58 -5.46
C GLY A 201 -8.44 -10.83 -6.08
N GLU A 202 -7.36 -11.36 -5.49
CA GLU A 202 -6.68 -12.58 -5.94
C GLU A 202 -6.26 -12.55 -7.42
N ALA A 203 -5.89 -11.37 -7.93
CA ALA A 203 -5.69 -11.13 -9.36
C ALA A 203 -4.70 -12.12 -10.01
N VAL A 204 -3.70 -12.59 -9.26
CA VAL A 204 -2.69 -13.54 -9.76
C VAL A 204 -3.22 -14.98 -9.91
N HIS A 205 -4.36 -15.30 -9.30
CA HIS A 205 -5.04 -16.59 -9.43
C HIS A 205 -6.12 -16.61 -10.51
N LEU A 206 -6.45 -15.45 -11.08
CA LEU A 206 -7.54 -15.31 -12.05
C LEU A 206 -7.00 -15.32 -13.49
N ASP A 207 -7.65 -16.09 -14.35
CA ASP A 207 -7.43 -15.99 -15.79
C ASP A 207 -8.16 -14.78 -16.41
N HIS A 208 -8.00 -14.60 -17.72
CA HIS A 208 -8.61 -13.50 -18.46
C HIS A 208 -10.15 -13.56 -18.49
N ASP A 209 -10.72 -14.75 -18.64
CA ASP A 209 -12.16 -14.93 -18.76
C ASP A 209 -12.85 -14.68 -17.44
N GLU A 210 -12.26 -15.14 -16.33
CA GLU A 210 -12.70 -14.86 -14.98
C GLU A 210 -12.62 -13.36 -14.65
N ARG A 211 -11.53 -12.71 -15.04
CA ARG A 211 -11.38 -11.25 -14.86
C ARG A 211 -12.47 -10.47 -15.56
N LYS A 212 -12.76 -10.83 -16.82
CA LYS A 212 -13.85 -10.22 -17.60
C LYS A 212 -15.22 -10.51 -16.97
N LEU A 213 -15.47 -11.75 -16.54
CA LEU A 213 -16.73 -12.16 -15.94
C LEU A 213 -17.00 -11.39 -14.64
N ILE A 214 -16.00 -11.24 -13.77
CA ILE A 214 -16.12 -10.45 -12.53
C ILE A 214 -16.43 -8.99 -12.85
N ASN A 215 -15.70 -8.36 -13.78
CA ASN A 215 -15.93 -6.96 -14.16
C ASN A 215 -17.35 -6.74 -14.72
N GLN A 216 -17.78 -7.60 -15.64
CA GLN A 216 -19.11 -7.55 -16.25
C GLN A 216 -20.21 -7.74 -15.20
N THR A 217 -20.02 -8.71 -14.30
CA THR A 217 -20.96 -8.99 -13.20
C THR A 217 -21.08 -7.79 -12.26
N THR A 218 -19.95 -7.22 -11.83
CA THR A 218 -19.91 -6.04 -10.98
C THR A 218 -20.59 -4.84 -11.66
N ARG A 219 -20.22 -4.52 -12.91
CA ARG A 219 -20.79 -3.37 -13.64
C ARG A 219 -22.30 -3.55 -13.89
N ALA A 220 -22.75 -4.75 -14.26
CA ALA A 220 -24.16 -5.05 -14.46
C ALA A 220 -24.95 -4.89 -13.14
N ALA A 221 -24.44 -5.46 -12.04
CA ALA A 221 -25.08 -5.36 -10.73
C ALA A 221 -25.21 -3.92 -10.24
N LEU A 222 -24.14 -3.12 -10.37
CA LEU A 222 -24.16 -1.68 -10.04
C LEU A 222 -25.18 -0.93 -10.88
N THR A 223 -25.22 -1.18 -12.19
CA THR A 223 -26.15 -0.52 -13.11
C THR A 223 -27.60 -0.84 -12.75
N SER A 224 -27.93 -2.12 -12.58
CA SER A 224 -29.27 -2.59 -12.22
C SER A 224 -29.74 -2.06 -10.85
N ALA A 225 -28.81 -1.85 -9.92
CA ALA A 225 -29.10 -1.28 -8.60
C ALA A 225 -29.15 0.26 -8.56
N GLY A 226 -29.03 0.95 -9.71
CA GLY A 226 -29.07 2.42 -9.79
C GLY A 226 -27.74 3.13 -9.55
N PHE A 227 -26.63 2.39 -9.44
CA PHE A 227 -25.27 2.89 -9.22
C PHE A 227 -24.42 2.87 -10.50
N ALA A 228 -25.03 3.07 -11.67
CA ALA A 228 -24.35 3.07 -12.97
C ALA A 228 -23.19 4.08 -13.06
N ARG A 229 -23.23 5.16 -12.26
CA ARG A 229 -22.21 6.21 -12.20
C ARG A 229 -21.13 5.96 -11.15
N LEU A 230 -21.18 4.85 -10.39
CA LEU A 230 -20.12 4.48 -9.47
C LEU A 230 -18.89 3.99 -10.29
N PRO A 231 -17.71 4.61 -10.14
CA PRO A 231 -16.51 4.20 -10.86
C PRO A 231 -16.08 2.76 -10.54
N LEU A 232 -15.73 2.00 -11.58
CA LEU A 232 -15.09 0.70 -11.49
C LEU A 232 -13.65 0.83 -11.99
N VAL A 233 -12.71 0.73 -11.04
CA VAL A 233 -11.27 0.68 -11.32
C VAL A 233 -10.86 -0.79 -11.44
N VAL A 234 -10.10 -1.15 -12.47
CA VAL A 234 -9.73 -2.54 -12.74
C VAL A 234 -8.22 -2.72 -12.60
N GLY A 235 -7.79 -3.67 -11.79
CA GLY A 235 -6.38 -4.04 -11.67
C GLY A 235 -5.86 -4.69 -12.96
N CYS A 236 -4.96 -4.00 -13.65
CA CYS A 236 -4.44 -4.40 -14.96
C CYS A 236 -2.93 -4.72 -14.94
N GLY A 237 -2.27 -4.65 -13.78
CA GLY A 237 -0.85 -4.93 -13.65
C GLY A 237 -0.50 -6.37 -14.02
N ALA A 238 0.51 -6.55 -14.87
CA ALA A 238 1.09 -7.84 -15.23
C ALA A 238 2.62 -7.77 -15.32
N GLN A 239 3.29 -8.91 -15.52
CA GLN A 239 4.76 -8.97 -15.56
C GLN A 239 5.37 -8.52 -16.91
N SER A 240 4.56 -8.08 -17.87
CA SER A 240 5.04 -7.50 -19.13
C SER A 240 4.16 -6.34 -19.59
N THR A 241 4.74 -5.41 -20.36
CA THR A 241 4.01 -4.29 -20.98
C THR A 241 2.90 -4.79 -21.90
N ARG A 242 3.19 -5.80 -22.75
CA ARG A 242 2.22 -6.39 -23.68
C ARG A 242 0.97 -6.89 -22.96
N GLU A 243 1.18 -7.63 -21.88
CA GLU A 243 0.10 -8.24 -21.12
C GLU A 243 -0.68 -7.18 -20.33
N THR A 244 0.00 -6.21 -19.74
CA THR A 244 -0.64 -5.09 -19.04
C THR A 244 -1.54 -4.28 -19.99
N VAL A 245 -1.08 -4.00 -21.21
CA VAL A 245 -1.89 -3.34 -22.26
C VAL A 245 -3.11 -4.18 -22.65
N ARG A 246 -2.94 -5.50 -22.77
CA ARG A 246 -4.06 -6.42 -23.05
C ARG A 246 -5.12 -6.34 -21.94
N LEU A 247 -4.70 -6.44 -20.68
CA LEU A 247 -5.61 -6.33 -19.53
C LEU A 247 -6.32 -4.96 -19.48
N CYS A 248 -5.65 -3.85 -19.84
CA CYS A 248 -6.31 -2.54 -19.92
C CYS A 248 -7.39 -2.49 -21.01
N ARG A 249 -7.19 -3.15 -22.15
CA ARG A 249 -8.21 -3.25 -23.22
C ARG A 249 -9.39 -4.11 -22.78
N GLU A 250 -9.11 -5.24 -22.14
CA GLU A 250 -10.14 -6.13 -21.61
C GLU A 250 -10.93 -5.47 -20.46
N ALA A 251 -10.27 -4.67 -19.62
CA ALA A 251 -10.93 -3.85 -18.60
C ALA A 251 -11.94 -2.88 -19.22
N ALA A 252 -11.54 -2.14 -20.25
CA ALA A 252 -12.43 -1.23 -20.97
C ALA A 252 -13.62 -1.98 -21.61
N ALA A 253 -13.35 -3.12 -22.25
CA ALA A 253 -14.37 -3.94 -22.90
C ALA A 253 -15.34 -4.62 -21.91
N SER A 254 -14.92 -4.80 -20.65
CA SER A 254 -15.73 -5.43 -19.59
C SER A 254 -16.38 -4.43 -18.63
N GLY A 255 -16.35 -3.13 -18.94
CA GLY A 255 -17.08 -2.09 -18.21
C GLY A 255 -16.28 -1.39 -17.10
N GLY A 256 -14.96 -1.53 -17.11
CA GLY A 256 -14.05 -0.75 -16.26
C GLY A 256 -13.73 0.62 -16.87
N GLU A 257 -13.70 1.66 -16.03
CA GLU A 257 -13.44 3.04 -16.47
C GLU A 257 -12.00 3.49 -16.27
N TYR A 258 -11.26 2.82 -15.38
CA TYR A 258 -9.89 3.14 -15.00
C TYR A 258 -9.08 1.86 -14.80
N ALA A 259 -7.78 1.94 -15.04
CA ALA A 259 -6.84 0.85 -14.77
C ALA A 259 -5.98 1.15 -13.54
N LEU A 260 -5.75 0.17 -12.68
CA LEU A 260 -4.78 0.24 -11.58
C LEU A 260 -3.60 -0.69 -11.89
N VAL A 261 -2.39 -0.13 -11.99
CA VAL A 261 -1.23 -0.86 -12.54
C VAL A 261 -0.05 -0.87 -11.56
N LEU A 262 0.38 -2.07 -11.15
CA LEU A 262 1.64 -2.29 -10.42
C LEU A 262 2.83 -2.32 -11.40
N PRO A 263 4.04 -1.97 -10.96
CA PRO A 263 5.23 -2.25 -11.75
C PRO A 263 5.48 -3.76 -11.86
N PRO A 264 6.02 -4.26 -12.99
CA PRO A 264 6.49 -5.64 -13.09
C PRO A 264 7.63 -5.86 -12.10
N ALA A 265 7.62 -7.00 -11.41
CA ALA A 265 8.49 -7.22 -10.24
C ALA A 265 9.18 -8.58 -10.20
N TYR A 266 8.68 -9.58 -10.95
CA TYR A 266 9.27 -10.92 -10.95
C TYR A 266 10.73 -10.91 -11.39
N TYR A 267 11.06 -10.16 -12.45
CA TYR A 267 12.42 -9.92 -12.94
C TYR A 267 13.00 -8.59 -12.44
N GLY A 268 12.65 -8.14 -11.24
CA GLY A 268 13.02 -6.82 -10.72
C GLY A 268 14.52 -6.52 -10.78
N GLY A 269 15.39 -7.51 -10.57
CA GLY A 269 16.84 -7.35 -10.68
C GLY A 269 17.37 -7.01 -12.09
N LEU A 270 16.54 -7.20 -13.13
CA LEU A 270 16.86 -6.84 -14.53
C LEU A 270 16.23 -5.49 -14.95
N LEU A 271 15.43 -4.87 -14.08
CA LEU A 271 14.70 -3.65 -14.38
C LEU A 271 15.37 -2.46 -13.70
N SER A 272 15.81 -1.48 -14.51
CA SER A 272 16.21 -0.18 -14.00
C SER A 272 14.97 0.67 -13.68
N ALA A 273 15.16 1.76 -12.93
CA ALA A 273 14.09 2.73 -12.70
C ALA A 273 13.54 3.30 -14.01
N GLU A 274 14.40 3.48 -15.02
CA GLU A 274 14.00 3.94 -16.35
C GLU A 274 13.12 2.92 -17.08
N HIS A 275 13.44 1.62 -17.00
CA HIS A 275 12.60 0.55 -17.56
C HIS A 275 11.20 0.56 -16.95
N VAL A 276 11.10 0.76 -15.63
CA VAL A 276 9.81 0.85 -14.93
C VAL A 276 9.02 2.08 -15.38
N VAL A 277 9.66 3.25 -15.50
CA VAL A 277 9.01 4.47 -16.00
C VAL A 277 8.53 4.28 -17.44
N ARG A 278 9.36 3.70 -18.30
CA ARG A 278 9.01 3.42 -19.70
C ARG A 278 7.84 2.46 -19.80
N HIS A 279 7.82 1.40 -18.99
CA HIS A 279 6.68 0.49 -18.92
C HIS A 279 5.37 1.23 -18.64
N PHE A 280 5.32 2.10 -17.63
CA PHE A 280 4.10 2.86 -17.34
C PHE A 280 3.68 3.80 -18.47
N ARG A 281 4.64 4.45 -19.15
CA ARG A 281 4.36 5.32 -20.31
C ARG A 281 3.81 4.52 -21.48
N ASP A 282 4.48 3.43 -21.85
CA ASP A 282 4.06 2.56 -22.95
C ASP A 282 2.64 1.98 -22.71
N VAL A 283 2.31 1.61 -21.47
CA VAL A 283 0.95 1.17 -21.11
C VAL A 283 -0.03 2.35 -21.19
N ALA A 284 0.33 3.52 -20.66
CA ALA A 284 -0.54 4.70 -20.67
C ALA A 284 -0.84 5.21 -22.09
N ASP A 285 0.12 5.10 -23.01
CA ASP A 285 -0.05 5.44 -24.44
C ASP A 285 -1.02 4.49 -25.15
N ALA A 286 -0.96 3.19 -24.82
CA ALA A 286 -1.75 2.16 -25.49
C ALA A 286 -3.10 1.83 -24.82
N SER A 287 -3.32 2.30 -23.59
CA SER A 287 -4.51 1.98 -22.80
C SER A 287 -5.72 2.82 -23.20
N PRO A 288 -6.88 2.18 -23.47
CA PRO A 288 -8.13 2.90 -23.76
C PRO A 288 -8.77 3.55 -22.52
N VAL A 289 -8.31 3.19 -21.31
CA VAL A 289 -8.77 3.76 -20.03
C VAL A 289 -7.62 4.43 -19.28
N PRO A 290 -7.86 5.44 -18.43
CA PRO A 290 -6.81 6.13 -17.72
C PRO A 290 -6.25 5.30 -16.57
N LEU A 291 -4.98 5.54 -16.25
CA LEU A 291 -4.21 4.76 -15.30
C LEU A 291 -4.09 5.45 -13.94
N LEU A 292 -4.21 4.65 -12.90
CA LEU A 292 -3.67 4.90 -11.59
C LEU A 292 -2.40 4.06 -11.42
N VAL A 293 -1.30 4.71 -11.06
CA VAL A 293 -0.06 4.02 -10.67
C VAL A 293 -0.30 3.35 -9.33
N TYR A 294 0.00 2.05 -9.21
CA TYR A 294 -0.06 1.34 -7.94
C TYR A 294 1.37 1.13 -7.43
N ASN A 295 1.69 1.73 -6.27
CA ASN A 295 2.95 1.52 -5.58
C ASN A 295 2.75 0.65 -4.34
N TYR A 296 3.16 -0.62 -4.39
CA TYR A 296 3.06 -1.57 -3.29
C TYR A 296 4.31 -2.46 -3.17
N PRO A 297 5.32 -2.04 -2.39
CA PRO A 297 6.59 -2.76 -2.29
C PRO A 297 6.44 -4.21 -1.81
N GLY A 298 5.48 -4.48 -0.91
CA GLY A 298 5.21 -5.82 -0.39
C GLY A 298 4.77 -6.83 -1.46
N ALA A 299 4.07 -6.38 -2.50
CA ALA A 299 3.67 -7.21 -3.65
C ALA A 299 4.66 -7.14 -4.83
N CYS A 300 5.67 -6.27 -4.75
CA CYS A 300 6.61 -5.99 -5.84
C CYS A 300 8.07 -6.24 -5.44
N SER A 301 8.34 -7.26 -4.62
CA SER A 301 9.71 -7.66 -4.24
C SER A 301 10.54 -6.51 -3.66
N GLY A 302 9.91 -5.61 -2.92
CA GLY A 302 10.54 -4.43 -2.32
C GLY A 302 10.74 -3.23 -3.26
N LEU A 303 10.34 -3.32 -4.54
CA LEU A 303 10.37 -2.19 -5.46
C LEU A 303 9.39 -1.10 -4.98
N ASP A 304 9.96 0.04 -4.57
CA ASP A 304 9.22 1.20 -4.08
C ASP A 304 9.48 2.41 -4.97
N LEU A 305 8.46 2.89 -5.67
CA LEU A 305 8.56 4.06 -6.55
C LEU A 305 8.77 5.33 -5.70
N SER A 306 9.75 6.16 -6.08
CA SER A 306 9.96 7.44 -5.41
C SER A 306 8.82 8.42 -5.73
N SER A 307 8.69 9.49 -4.93
CA SER A 307 7.78 10.59 -5.27
C SER A 307 8.08 11.18 -6.64
N ASP A 308 9.37 11.31 -6.98
CA ASP A 308 9.83 12.02 -8.17
C ASP A 308 9.49 11.20 -9.41
N THR A 309 9.63 9.87 -9.32
CA THR A 309 9.14 8.92 -10.32
C THR A 309 7.63 9.07 -10.54
N VAL A 310 6.83 9.09 -9.46
CA VAL A 310 5.36 9.22 -9.57
C VAL A 310 4.96 10.58 -10.15
N VAL A 311 5.61 11.68 -9.73
CA VAL A 311 5.34 13.04 -10.24
C VAL A 311 5.70 13.16 -11.73
N ALA A 312 6.80 12.51 -12.15
CA ALA A 312 7.20 12.44 -13.56
C ALA A 312 6.20 11.63 -14.39
N LEU A 313 5.68 10.51 -13.86
CA LEU A 313 4.62 9.73 -14.51
C LEU A 313 3.31 10.51 -14.60
N ALA A 314 2.94 11.25 -13.55
CA ALA A 314 1.74 12.07 -13.51
C ALA A 314 1.72 13.21 -14.56
N ALA A 315 2.82 13.45 -15.29
CA ALA A 315 2.84 14.37 -16.43
C ALA A 315 2.16 13.79 -17.67
N HIS A 316 1.96 12.48 -17.72
CA HIS A 316 1.34 11.80 -18.84
C HIS A 316 -0.19 12.07 -18.87
N PRO A 317 -0.78 12.42 -20.02
CA PRO A 317 -2.20 12.81 -20.12
C PRO A 317 -3.20 11.68 -19.86
N ASN A 318 -2.73 10.44 -19.75
CA ASN A 318 -3.53 9.27 -19.42
C ASN A 318 -3.22 8.65 -18.04
N ILE A 319 -2.38 9.30 -17.22
CA ILE A 319 -2.07 8.85 -15.85
C ILE A 319 -2.73 9.82 -14.85
N VAL A 320 -3.86 9.40 -14.30
CA VAL A 320 -4.81 10.24 -13.54
C VAL A 320 -4.73 10.05 -12.03
N GLY A 321 -3.86 9.17 -11.53
CA GLY A 321 -3.71 9.03 -10.09
C GLY A 321 -2.63 8.07 -9.64
N VAL A 322 -2.56 7.89 -8.33
CA VAL A 322 -1.69 6.92 -7.67
C VAL A 322 -2.38 6.31 -6.44
N LYS A 323 -2.15 5.02 -6.22
CA LYS A 323 -2.43 4.29 -4.97
C LYS A 323 -1.10 3.98 -4.27
N LEU A 324 -0.94 4.44 -3.03
CA LEU A 324 0.28 4.24 -2.26
C LEU A 324 0.06 3.24 -1.11
N THR A 325 0.52 1.99 -1.24
CA THR A 325 0.51 0.98 -0.14
C THR A 325 1.92 0.82 0.46
N CYS A 326 2.65 1.92 0.61
CA CYS A 326 4.00 1.93 1.21
C CYS A 326 4.05 2.52 2.63
N GLY A 327 2.92 3.03 3.15
CA GLY A 327 2.84 3.67 4.47
C GLY A 327 3.61 4.99 4.61
N ASN A 328 4.22 5.51 3.54
CA ASN A 328 5.06 6.70 3.60
C ASN A 328 4.25 7.99 3.39
N THR A 329 3.80 8.60 4.47
CA THR A 329 3.02 9.87 4.45
C THR A 329 3.81 11.03 3.85
N GLY A 330 5.14 11.09 4.04
CA GLY A 330 5.99 12.12 3.43
C GLY A 330 6.08 12.02 1.90
N LYS A 331 6.02 10.81 1.34
CA LYS A 331 5.87 10.59 -0.10
C LYS A 331 4.50 11.04 -0.59
N LEU A 332 3.45 10.68 0.15
CA LEU A 332 2.08 11.07 -0.15
C LEU A 332 1.94 12.60 -0.23
N ALA A 333 2.43 13.30 0.79
CA ALA A 333 2.40 14.77 0.87
C ALA A 333 3.08 15.44 -0.34
N ARG A 334 4.27 14.97 -0.71
CA ARG A 334 5.02 15.54 -1.85
C ARG A 334 4.31 15.32 -3.18
N ILE A 335 3.74 14.13 -3.40
CA ILE A 335 2.97 13.85 -4.62
C ILE A 335 1.71 14.69 -4.65
N ALA A 336 0.90 14.70 -3.58
CA ALA A 336 -0.33 15.46 -3.50
C ALA A 336 -0.10 16.96 -3.76
N ALA A 337 0.93 17.55 -3.14
CA ALA A 337 1.30 18.94 -3.37
C ALA A 337 1.73 19.21 -4.82
N ALA A 338 2.56 18.32 -5.40
CA ALA A 338 3.07 18.49 -6.77
C ALA A 338 1.99 18.29 -7.85
N THR A 339 0.89 17.61 -7.55
CA THR A 339 -0.19 17.30 -8.51
C THR A 339 -1.51 18.02 -8.23
N ALA A 340 -1.60 18.86 -7.20
CA ALA A 340 -2.85 19.51 -6.75
C ALA A 340 -3.58 20.31 -7.85
N SER A 341 -2.84 20.96 -8.76
CA SER A 341 -3.41 21.75 -9.86
C SER A 341 -3.54 20.97 -11.17
N ARG A 342 -3.12 19.70 -11.22
CA ARG A 342 -3.14 18.91 -12.46
C ARG A 342 -4.54 18.44 -12.79
N LYS A 343 -4.95 18.74 -14.01
CA LYS A 343 -6.05 18.11 -14.73
C LYS A 343 -5.47 17.32 -15.89
N VAL A 344 -5.87 16.06 -16.01
CA VAL A 344 -5.29 15.04 -16.89
C VAL A 344 -6.37 14.56 -17.86
N GLY A 345 -6.04 14.48 -19.15
CA GLY A 345 -6.99 14.20 -20.22
C GLY A 345 -7.69 15.48 -20.71
N GLY A 346 -7.59 15.78 -22.00
CA GLY A 346 -8.14 17.01 -22.58
C GLY A 346 -7.36 17.43 -23.83
N GLY A 347 -7.47 16.65 -24.91
CA GLY A 347 -7.17 17.19 -26.23
C GLY A 347 -8.31 18.10 -26.64
N GLY A 348 -8.04 19.40 -26.79
CA GLY A 348 -9.01 20.38 -27.29
C GLY A 348 -10.17 20.68 -26.34
N GLY A 349 -9.99 21.64 -25.42
CA GLY A 349 -11.09 22.37 -24.80
C GLY A 349 -11.86 21.71 -23.66
N ASP A 350 -11.63 20.44 -23.31
CA ASP A 350 -12.39 19.76 -22.25
C ASP A 350 -11.69 19.75 -20.87
N SER A 351 -12.51 19.87 -19.84
CA SER A 351 -12.16 19.97 -18.42
C SER A 351 -11.52 18.68 -17.87
N GLY A 352 -10.19 18.59 -17.91
CA GLY A 352 -9.48 17.36 -17.54
C GLY A 352 -9.75 16.80 -16.13
N VAL A 353 -9.53 15.49 -15.98
CA VAL A 353 -9.73 14.73 -14.75
C VAL A 353 -8.65 15.13 -13.72
N PRO A 354 -9.02 15.60 -12.51
CA PRO A 354 -8.03 15.93 -11.50
C PRO A 354 -7.17 14.71 -11.13
N PHE A 355 -5.85 14.91 -10.98
CA PHE A 355 -4.99 13.85 -10.50
C PHE A 355 -5.34 13.47 -9.06
N ARG A 356 -5.50 12.17 -8.76
CA ARG A 356 -5.86 11.68 -7.42
C ARG A 356 -4.74 10.89 -6.75
N THR A 357 -4.47 11.26 -5.51
CA THR A 357 -3.47 10.58 -4.64
C THR A 357 -4.21 9.85 -3.53
N PHE A 358 -4.22 8.52 -3.59
CA PHE A 358 -4.90 7.66 -2.62
C PHE A 358 -3.91 6.95 -1.69
N GLY A 359 -4.30 6.84 -0.43
CA GLY A 359 -3.73 5.84 0.46
C GLY A 359 -4.19 4.44 0.06
N GLY A 360 -3.34 3.44 0.22
CA GLY A 360 -3.62 2.05 -0.10
C GLY A 360 -4.07 1.15 1.05
N SER A 361 -4.34 1.71 2.24
CA SER A 361 -4.86 1.01 3.43
C SER A 361 -5.71 1.98 4.26
N VAL A 362 -6.66 1.47 5.05
CA VAL A 362 -7.58 2.33 5.83
C VAL A 362 -7.00 2.73 7.20
N ASP A 363 -6.00 2.01 7.72
CA ASP A 363 -5.26 2.35 8.95
C ASP A 363 -4.50 3.69 8.89
N PHE A 364 -4.31 4.26 7.69
CA PHE A 364 -3.72 5.58 7.50
C PHE A 364 -4.63 6.58 6.76
N THR A 365 -5.96 6.41 6.86
CA THR A 365 -6.95 7.31 6.23
C THR A 365 -6.77 8.76 6.63
N LEU A 366 -6.71 9.08 7.92
CA LEU A 366 -6.52 10.46 8.39
C LEU A 366 -5.19 11.05 7.94
N GLN A 367 -4.12 10.26 8.01
CA GLN A 367 -2.78 10.67 7.61
C GLN A 367 -2.77 11.03 6.11
N THR A 368 -3.53 10.29 5.29
CA THR A 368 -3.73 10.60 3.89
C THR A 368 -4.45 11.93 3.70
N LEU A 369 -5.57 12.13 4.40
CA LEU A 369 -6.42 13.31 4.27
C LEU A 369 -5.71 14.58 4.73
N VAL A 370 -5.02 14.53 5.88
CA VAL A 370 -4.29 15.66 6.49
C VAL A 370 -3.25 16.26 5.55
N VAL A 371 -2.57 15.43 4.75
CA VAL A 371 -1.50 15.90 3.85
C VAL A 371 -1.97 16.15 2.41
N GLY A 372 -3.28 16.26 2.20
CA GLY A 372 -3.88 16.62 0.90
C GLY A 372 -4.16 15.43 -0.03
N GLY A 373 -4.14 14.21 0.49
CA GLY A 373 -4.61 13.03 -0.23
C GLY A 373 -6.14 13.03 -0.41
N HIS A 374 -6.62 12.18 -1.32
CA HIS A 374 -8.00 12.19 -1.80
C HIS A 374 -8.81 10.99 -1.27
N GLY A 375 -8.44 10.45 -0.11
CA GLY A 375 -9.04 9.25 0.46
C GLY A 375 -8.19 7.99 0.22
N VAL A 376 -8.82 6.83 0.26
CA VAL A 376 -8.12 5.54 0.31
C VAL A 376 -8.73 4.50 -0.61
N ILE A 377 -7.89 3.65 -1.20
CA ILE A 377 -8.26 2.39 -1.82
C ILE A 377 -7.89 1.27 -0.84
N GLY A 378 -8.82 0.86 0.04
CA GLY A 378 -8.51 0.07 1.23
C GLY A 378 -9.37 -1.19 1.40
N GLY A 379 -8.73 -2.33 1.64
CA GLY A 379 -9.37 -3.66 1.63
C GLY A 379 -10.38 -3.89 2.75
N THR A 380 -10.18 -3.30 3.92
CA THR A 380 -11.11 -3.45 5.07
C THR A 380 -12.50 -2.87 4.81
N GLY A 381 -12.65 -2.02 3.79
CA GLY A 381 -13.96 -1.60 3.29
C GLY A 381 -14.84 -2.75 2.78
N ASN A 382 -14.30 -3.94 2.51
CA ASN A 382 -15.11 -5.13 2.22
C ASN A 382 -15.94 -5.55 3.45
N ILE A 383 -15.40 -5.38 4.66
CA ILE A 383 -15.99 -5.82 5.92
C ILE A 383 -16.84 -4.68 6.52
N ALA A 384 -16.25 -3.49 6.62
CA ALA A 384 -16.82 -2.34 7.33
C ALA A 384 -16.82 -1.06 6.47
N PRO A 385 -17.59 -1.03 5.36
CA PRO A 385 -17.63 0.11 4.45
C PRO A 385 -18.20 1.38 5.11
N LEU A 386 -19.21 1.28 5.98
CA LEU A 386 -19.82 2.45 6.64
C LEU A 386 -18.86 3.06 7.65
N ALA A 387 -18.17 2.25 8.46
CA ALA A 387 -17.17 2.75 9.41
C ALA A 387 -16.03 3.49 8.69
N CYS A 388 -15.51 2.91 7.60
CA CYS A 388 -14.46 3.53 6.79
C CYS A 388 -14.96 4.82 6.10
N ALA A 389 -16.19 4.84 5.59
CA ALA A 389 -16.79 6.02 4.99
C ALA A 389 -17.04 7.12 6.04
N ARG A 390 -17.55 6.74 7.23
CA ARG A 390 -17.82 7.65 8.34
C ARG A 390 -16.56 8.36 8.81
N LEU A 391 -15.42 7.66 8.85
CA LEU A 391 -14.14 8.25 9.20
C LEU A 391 -13.76 9.44 8.30
N MET A 392 -13.93 9.30 6.98
CA MET A 392 -13.65 10.42 6.07
C MET A 392 -14.69 11.55 6.22
N ARG A 393 -15.97 11.22 6.46
CA ARG A 393 -17.00 12.24 6.72
C ARG A 393 -16.70 13.03 7.99
N LEU A 394 -16.25 12.40 9.07
CA LEU A 394 -15.85 13.09 10.30
C LEU A 394 -14.69 14.07 10.05
N TRP A 395 -13.74 13.69 9.18
CA TRP A 395 -12.69 14.60 8.73
C TRP A 395 -13.26 15.79 7.95
N GLU A 396 -14.15 15.56 6.99
CA GLU A 396 -14.81 16.59 6.19
C GLU A 396 -15.67 17.55 7.04
N GLU A 397 -16.32 17.02 8.08
CA GLU A 397 -17.10 17.77 9.08
C GLU A 397 -16.22 18.54 10.08
N GLY A 398 -14.89 18.38 10.05
CA GLY A 398 -13.96 19.02 10.98
C GLY A 398 -13.95 18.41 12.39
N LYS A 399 -14.58 17.25 12.59
CA LYS A 399 -14.70 16.53 13.87
C LYS A 399 -13.45 15.70 14.16
N LEU A 400 -12.33 16.39 14.34
CA LEU A 400 -11.01 15.75 14.41
C LEU A 400 -10.86 14.76 15.58
N ALA A 401 -11.47 15.05 16.73
CA ALA A 401 -11.40 14.17 17.91
C ALA A 401 -12.09 12.83 17.63
N GLU A 402 -13.34 12.86 17.19
CA GLU A 402 -14.13 11.69 16.81
C GLU A 402 -13.50 10.93 15.65
N ALA A 403 -12.98 11.65 14.64
CA ALA A 403 -12.29 11.04 13.52
C ALA A 403 -11.05 10.26 14.00
N ARG A 404 -10.27 10.81 14.94
CA ARG A 404 -9.09 10.13 15.50
C ARG A 404 -9.47 8.88 16.30
N GLU A 405 -10.57 8.93 17.06
CA GLU A 405 -11.08 7.77 17.79
C GLU A 405 -11.51 6.67 16.83
N LEU A 406 -12.31 6.99 15.81
CA LEU A 406 -12.72 6.03 14.80
C LEU A 406 -11.54 5.50 13.96
N GLN A 407 -10.55 6.34 13.67
CA GLN A 407 -9.31 5.91 13.00
C GLN A 407 -8.59 4.83 13.80
N ALA A 408 -8.60 4.90 15.14
CA ALA A 408 -7.95 3.89 15.97
C ALA A 408 -8.65 2.53 15.87
N VAL A 409 -9.99 2.51 15.86
CA VAL A 409 -10.80 1.29 15.65
C VAL A 409 -10.54 0.71 14.27
N VAL A 410 -10.66 1.55 13.23
CA VAL A 410 -10.43 1.15 11.83
C VAL A 410 -9.00 0.62 11.64
N ALA A 411 -8.01 1.24 12.26
CA ALA A 411 -6.61 0.80 12.17
C ALA A 411 -6.38 -0.57 12.83
N ARG A 412 -7.02 -0.88 13.96
CA ARG A 412 -6.92 -2.20 14.59
C ARG A 412 -7.54 -3.30 13.73
N GLY A 413 -8.72 -3.05 13.17
CA GLY A 413 -9.35 -3.98 12.23
C GLY A 413 -8.53 -4.16 10.94
N ASP A 414 -8.01 -3.08 10.36
CA ASP A 414 -7.17 -3.16 9.16
C ASP A 414 -5.83 -3.84 9.42
N TRP A 415 -5.27 -3.73 10.62
CA TRP A 415 -4.10 -4.51 11.02
C TRP A 415 -4.36 -6.02 10.94
N ALA A 416 -5.54 -6.47 11.37
CA ALA A 416 -5.95 -7.86 11.22
C ALA A 416 -5.98 -8.25 9.71
N ALA A 417 -6.57 -7.41 8.85
CA ALA A 417 -6.57 -7.65 7.39
C ALA A 417 -5.16 -7.64 6.79
N ILE A 418 -4.26 -6.77 7.25
CA ILE A 418 -2.87 -6.70 6.77
C ILE A 418 -2.11 -7.99 7.10
N GLN A 419 -2.33 -8.57 8.28
CA GLN A 419 -1.61 -9.77 8.72
C GLN A 419 -1.97 -11.03 7.94
N GLY A 420 -3.24 -11.24 7.61
CA GLY A 420 -3.67 -12.45 6.89
C GLY A 420 -4.25 -12.21 5.49
N GLY A 421 -4.17 -10.98 4.98
CA GLY A 421 -4.52 -10.62 3.61
C GLY A 421 -5.99 -10.93 3.25
N PHE A 422 -6.21 -11.23 1.98
CA PHE A 422 -7.56 -11.52 1.47
C PHE A 422 -8.19 -12.78 2.11
N VAL A 423 -7.38 -13.72 2.60
CA VAL A 423 -7.88 -14.90 3.32
C VAL A 423 -8.60 -14.47 4.60
N SER A 424 -7.99 -13.57 5.38
CA SER A 424 -8.61 -13.01 6.58
C SER A 424 -9.83 -12.17 6.27
N VAL A 425 -9.82 -11.42 5.16
CA VAL A 425 -10.99 -10.64 4.72
C VAL A 425 -12.15 -11.56 4.36
N LYS A 426 -11.90 -12.64 3.62
CA LYS A 426 -12.92 -13.66 3.30
C LYS A 426 -13.45 -14.36 4.54
N ALA A 427 -12.57 -14.73 5.48
CA ALA A 427 -12.96 -15.32 6.75
C ALA A 427 -13.86 -14.39 7.56
N ALA A 428 -13.50 -13.11 7.67
CA ALA A 428 -14.34 -12.12 8.36
C ALA A 428 -15.70 -11.93 7.68
N LEU A 429 -15.72 -11.88 6.34
CA LEU A 429 -16.98 -11.84 5.58
C LEU A 429 -17.86 -13.06 5.93
N GLN A 430 -17.26 -14.26 5.92
CA GLN A 430 -17.97 -15.52 6.17
C GLN A 430 -18.55 -15.56 7.58
N GLU A 431 -17.76 -15.20 8.59
CA GLU A 431 -18.15 -15.29 10.00
C GLU A 431 -19.14 -14.21 10.41
N TYR A 432 -18.96 -12.97 9.95
CA TYR A 432 -19.80 -11.85 10.39
C TYR A 432 -21.03 -11.61 9.51
N PHE A 433 -21.02 -12.07 8.26
CA PHE A 433 -22.05 -11.76 7.27
C PHE A 433 -22.56 -13.00 6.50
N GLY A 434 -22.02 -14.19 6.75
CA GLY A 434 -22.53 -15.46 6.22
C GLY A 434 -22.09 -15.79 4.79
N TYR A 435 -21.23 -15.00 4.17
CA TYR A 435 -20.67 -15.24 2.83
C TYR A 435 -19.22 -14.80 2.77
N GLY A 436 -18.39 -15.37 1.90
CA GLY A 436 -16.97 -15.02 1.80
C GLY A 436 -16.21 -16.04 0.96
N GLY A 437 -16.56 -17.30 1.17
CA GLY A 437 -16.11 -18.42 0.37
C GLY A 437 -14.63 -18.75 0.58
N GLN A 438 -14.19 -19.81 -0.10
CA GLN A 438 -12.80 -20.25 -0.05
C GLN A 438 -11.91 -19.29 -0.85
N PRO A 439 -10.66 -19.05 -0.42
CA PRO A 439 -9.64 -18.50 -1.32
C PRO A 439 -9.30 -19.52 -2.41
N ARG A 440 -8.78 -19.05 -3.55
CA ARG A 440 -8.33 -19.97 -4.59
C ARG A 440 -7.05 -20.68 -4.13
N LYS A 441 -6.95 -21.97 -4.41
CA LYS A 441 -5.75 -22.76 -4.13
C LYS A 441 -4.53 -22.16 -4.84
N PRO A 442 -3.33 -22.21 -4.25
CA PRO A 442 -2.95 -22.97 -3.05
C PRO A 442 -3.23 -22.29 -1.70
N CYS A 443 -3.88 -21.12 -1.68
CA CYS A 443 -4.34 -20.53 -0.42
C CYS A 443 -5.50 -21.36 0.17
N ALA A 444 -5.64 -21.30 1.49
CA ALA A 444 -6.67 -22.04 2.23
C ALA A 444 -7.32 -21.13 3.28
N LEU A 445 -8.55 -21.45 3.69
CA LEU A 445 -9.16 -20.76 4.83
C LEU A 445 -8.36 -21.00 6.11
N LEU A 446 -8.51 -20.06 7.04
CA LEU A 446 -8.05 -20.23 8.40
C LEU A 446 -8.99 -21.21 9.12
N GLU A 447 -8.43 -22.00 10.03
CA GLU A 447 -9.18 -22.95 10.86
C GLU A 447 -8.77 -22.81 12.34
N GLY A 448 -9.62 -23.30 13.24
CA GLY A 448 -9.35 -23.37 14.67
C GLY A 448 -8.95 -22.03 15.30
N GLU A 449 -7.87 -22.05 16.09
CA GLU A 449 -7.38 -20.88 16.83
C GLU A 449 -6.95 -19.73 15.89
N ALA A 450 -6.38 -20.05 14.72
CA ALA A 450 -5.97 -19.05 13.75
C ALA A 450 -7.17 -18.28 13.20
N LEU A 451 -8.27 -18.98 12.92
CA LEU A 451 -9.54 -18.35 12.52
C LEU A 451 -10.10 -17.50 13.65
N ALA A 452 -10.23 -18.06 14.86
CA ALA A 452 -10.80 -17.36 16.01
C ALA A 452 -10.05 -16.05 16.31
N LYS A 453 -8.72 -16.10 16.36
CA LYS A 453 -7.87 -14.92 16.58
C LYS A 453 -8.04 -13.88 15.48
N GLN A 454 -8.13 -14.32 14.23
CA GLN A 454 -8.27 -13.43 13.10
C GLN A 454 -9.62 -12.71 13.09
N VAL A 455 -10.69 -13.45 13.38
CA VAL A 455 -12.06 -12.94 13.47
C VAL A 455 -12.17 -11.95 14.62
N ASP A 456 -11.66 -12.31 15.79
CA ASP A 456 -11.61 -11.44 16.98
C ASP A 456 -10.94 -10.09 16.68
N GLY A 457 -9.88 -10.08 15.86
CA GLY A 457 -9.21 -8.84 15.42
C GLY A 457 -10.09 -7.87 14.64
N PHE A 458 -11.22 -8.31 14.10
CA PHE A 458 -12.21 -7.47 13.42
C PHE A 458 -13.43 -7.11 14.29
N SER A 459 -13.58 -7.72 15.46
CA SER A 459 -14.80 -7.64 16.28
C SER A 459 -15.23 -6.21 16.57
N GLU A 460 -14.34 -5.41 17.16
CA GLU A 460 -14.60 -4.00 17.49
C GLU A 460 -15.00 -3.18 16.26
N LEU A 461 -14.34 -3.41 15.12
CA LEU A 461 -14.66 -2.71 13.88
C LEU A 461 -16.05 -3.12 13.35
N VAL A 462 -16.40 -4.41 13.44
CA VAL A 462 -17.71 -4.92 13.02
C VAL A 462 -18.83 -4.43 13.94
N GLU A 463 -18.58 -4.28 15.24
CA GLU A 463 -19.53 -3.67 16.17
C GLU A 463 -19.86 -2.23 15.77
N VAL A 464 -18.83 -1.43 15.44
CA VAL A 464 -19.04 -0.06 14.92
C VAL A 464 -19.75 -0.06 13.56
N GLU A 465 -19.40 -0.98 12.66
CA GLU A 465 -20.11 -1.10 11.38
C GLU A 465 -21.61 -1.37 11.60
N ARG A 466 -21.94 -2.29 12.51
CA ARG A 466 -23.33 -2.66 12.81
C ARG A 466 -24.10 -1.53 13.49
N SER A 467 -23.46 -0.74 14.36
CA SER A 467 -24.14 0.42 14.97
C SER A 467 -24.49 1.46 13.90
N LEU A 468 -23.59 1.74 12.96
CA LEU A 468 -23.84 2.67 11.85
C LEU A 468 -24.91 2.17 10.88
N GLN A 469 -25.08 0.85 10.71
CA GLN A 469 -26.16 0.28 9.90
C GLN A 469 -27.55 0.54 10.48
N GLN A 470 -27.68 0.77 11.78
CA GLN A 470 -28.95 1.08 12.42
C GLN A 470 -29.37 2.55 12.22
N GLU A 471 -28.44 3.41 11.81
CA GLU A 471 -28.66 4.84 11.58
C GLU A 471 -29.11 5.17 10.14
N VAL A 472 -29.01 4.21 9.22
CA VAL A 472 -29.30 4.35 7.77
C VAL A 472 -30.51 3.51 7.40
#